data_AF-A0A2B9PQU4-F1
#
_entry.id   AF-A0A2B9PQU4-F1
#
_cell.length_a   1.000
_cell.length_b   1.000
_cell.length_c   1.000
_cell.angle_alpha   90.00
_cell.angle_beta   90.00
_cell.angle_gamma   90.00
#
_symmetry.space_group_name_H-M   'P 1'
#
loop_
_entity.id
_entity.type
_entity.pdbx_description
1 polymer ?
#
loop_
_entity_poly.entity_id
_entity_poly.type
_entity_poly.pdbx_seq_one_letter_code
_entity_poly.pdbx_strand_id
1 'polypeptide(L)'
;MRLKDINFNIDLGEGDYYKVSNGKFTFRLRGEQHTIGSKLYPITAKDKAHGFSNGITENGHHLEVAEMMGRSNWEFKSGYCYTNAEILCRVFNEMGIGAKYYSGWVFTGLSMPIHHAWVVVDGNVYDISIHMTSQYLMMEQANQGIDLRSKEAVRAVKESMSKTKPIQDHFVWGKVPDHMFYVGNEDAPDSARKNYAKAIKASKDVSNHPSYNHMDKGDMYEASPYQKALDEA
;
A
#
# COMPACT_ATOMS: atom_id res chain seq x y z
N MET A 1 -2.01 11.15 10.73
CA MET A 1 -2.42 11.41 12.14
C MET A 1 -2.07 10.21 13.02
N ARG A 2 -1.87 10.34 14.34
CA ARG A 2 -1.56 9.19 15.22
C ARG A 2 -2.77 8.26 15.34
N LEU A 3 -2.56 6.94 15.36
CA LEU A 3 -3.67 5.98 15.50
C LEU A 3 -4.51 6.20 16.77
N LYS A 4 -3.89 6.60 17.88
CA LYS A 4 -4.58 6.89 19.14
C LYS A 4 -5.56 8.06 19.06
N ASP A 5 -5.36 8.93 18.08
CA ASP A 5 -6.13 10.16 17.89
C ASP A 5 -7.14 9.99 16.72
N ILE A 6 -7.23 8.80 16.12
CA ILE A 6 -8.14 8.49 15.01
C ILE A 6 -9.28 7.61 15.52
N ASN A 7 -10.51 7.97 15.15
CA ASN A 7 -11.65 7.06 15.13
C ASN A 7 -12.06 6.86 13.68
N PHE A 8 -12.09 5.60 13.25
CA PHE A 8 -12.32 5.24 11.86
C PHE A 8 -13.10 3.93 11.79
N ASN A 9 -14.05 3.85 10.88
CA ASN A 9 -14.80 2.63 10.63
C ASN A 9 -15.24 2.61 9.16
N ILE A 10 -14.77 1.63 8.40
CA ILE A 10 -15.31 1.27 7.09
C ILE A 10 -16.02 -0.06 7.26
N ASP A 11 -17.31 -0.08 6.95
CA ASP A 11 -18.10 -1.28 6.77
C ASP A 11 -17.91 -1.77 5.33
N LEU A 12 -17.51 -3.02 5.17
CA LEU A 12 -17.27 -3.65 3.86
C LEU A 12 -18.43 -4.56 3.44
N GLY A 13 -19.47 -4.67 4.27
CA GLY A 13 -20.57 -5.61 4.09
C GLY A 13 -20.28 -6.99 4.69
N GLU A 14 -21.33 -7.79 4.87
CA GLU A 14 -21.25 -9.18 5.38
C GLU A 14 -20.52 -9.33 6.74
N GLY A 15 -20.47 -8.22 7.50
CA GLY A 15 -19.77 -8.12 8.78
C GLY A 15 -18.26 -7.95 8.68
N ASP A 16 -17.70 -7.80 7.49
CA ASP A 16 -16.30 -7.41 7.27
C ASP A 16 -16.13 -5.90 7.45
N TYR A 17 -14.99 -5.48 8.01
CA TYR A 17 -14.75 -4.08 8.36
C TYR A 17 -13.27 -3.74 8.54
N TYR A 18 -12.97 -2.44 8.45
CA TYR A 18 -11.75 -1.83 8.95
C TYR A 18 -12.10 -0.85 10.06
N LYS A 19 -11.46 -0.95 11.22
CA LYS A 19 -11.79 -0.13 12.39
C LYS A 19 -10.56 0.33 13.14
N VAL A 20 -10.50 1.62 13.45
CA VAL A 20 -9.59 2.19 14.43
C VAL A 20 -10.40 2.71 15.62
N SER A 21 -10.07 2.21 16.81
CA SER A 21 -10.65 2.68 18.07
C SER A 21 -9.65 2.51 19.21
N ASN A 22 -9.57 3.49 20.10
CA ASN A 22 -8.65 3.47 21.26
C ASN A 22 -7.20 3.16 20.86
N GLY A 23 -6.72 3.73 19.75
CA GLY A 23 -5.36 3.50 19.23
C GLY A 23 -5.09 2.10 18.70
N LYS A 24 -6.13 1.27 18.52
CA LYS A 24 -6.02 -0.06 17.94
C LYS A 24 -6.70 -0.09 16.57
N PHE A 25 -5.96 -0.53 15.56
CA PHE A 25 -6.53 -0.88 14.27
C PHE A 25 -6.83 -2.39 14.26
N THR A 26 -8.12 -2.70 14.23
CA THR A 26 -8.68 -4.05 14.00
C THR A 26 -9.35 -4.12 12.63
N PHE A 27 -9.25 -5.26 11.96
CA PHE A 27 -10.01 -5.52 10.74
C PHE A 27 -10.60 -6.93 10.76
N ARG A 28 -11.71 -7.11 10.05
CA ARG A 28 -12.28 -8.40 9.77
C ARG A 28 -12.44 -8.55 8.26
N LEU A 29 -11.92 -9.64 7.73
CA LEU A 29 -12.06 -10.01 6.33
C LEU A 29 -12.33 -11.52 6.26
N ARG A 30 -13.33 -11.92 5.48
CA ARG A 30 -13.71 -13.33 5.25
C ARG A 30 -13.99 -14.07 6.56
N GLY A 31 -14.62 -13.39 7.51
CA GLY A 31 -14.97 -13.95 8.82
C GLY A 31 -13.82 -14.06 9.82
N GLU A 32 -12.58 -13.72 9.45
CA GLU A 32 -11.44 -13.71 10.36
C GLU A 32 -11.11 -12.30 10.85
N GLN A 33 -10.98 -12.15 12.17
CA GLN A 33 -10.61 -10.89 12.80
C GLN A 33 -9.12 -10.84 13.11
N HIS A 34 -8.48 -9.74 12.72
CA HIS A 34 -7.06 -9.48 12.87
C HIS A 34 -6.79 -8.10 13.47
N THR A 35 -5.57 -7.85 13.90
CA THR A 35 -5.15 -6.58 14.53
C THR A 35 -3.76 -6.18 14.08
N ILE A 36 -3.60 -4.92 13.66
CA ILE A 36 -2.29 -4.35 13.32
C ILE A 36 -1.47 -4.11 14.59
N GLY A 37 -0.18 -4.43 14.53
CA GLY A 37 0.72 -4.53 15.69
C GLY A 37 0.61 -5.85 16.45
N SER A 38 -0.04 -6.87 15.86
CA SER A 38 0.02 -8.26 16.36
C SER A 38 1.29 -8.96 15.86
N LYS A 39 1.52 -10.21 16.29
CA LYS A 39 2.62 -11.03 15.75
C LYS A 39 2.41 -11.33 14.26
N LEU A 40 1.16 -11.48 13.83
CA LEU A 40 0.80 -11.79 12.45
C LEU A 40 0.94 -10.54 11.58
N TYR A 41 0.43 -9.40 12.04
CA TYR A 41 0.54 -8.11 11.33
C TYR A 41 1.40 -7.12 12.11
N PRO A 42 2.74 -7.28 12.15
CA PRO A 42 3.60 -6.44 12.95
C PRO A 42 3.68 -5.01 12.46
N ILE A 43 4.06 -4.11 13.36
CA ILE A 43 4.40 -2.73 13.05
C ILE A 43 5.54 -2.30 13.99
N THR A 44 6.52 -1.54 13.50
CA THR A 44 7.79 -1.28 14.21
C THR A 44 7.61 -0.64 15.58
N ALA A 45 6.68 0.31 15.71
CA ALA A 45 6.35 0.97 16.96
C ALA A 45 4.83 1.19 17.06
N LYS A 46 4.13 0.28 17.73
CA LYS A 46 2.65 0.30 17.81
C LYS A 46 2.12 1.61 18.39
N ASP A 47 2.68 2.07 19.50
CA ASP A 47 2.24 3.30 20.16
C ASP A 47 2.59 4.54 19.35
N LYS A 48 3.48 4.39 18.35
CA LYS A 48 3.91 5.44 17.43
C LYS A 48 3.27 5.43 16.05
N ALA A 49 2.41 4.45 15.80
CA ALA A 49 1.81 4.27 14.49
C ALA A 49 0.90 5.45 14.11
N HIS A 50 0.94 5.77 12.82
CA HIS A 50 0.11 6.76 12.18
C HIS A 50 -0.89 6.07 11.24
N GLY A 51 -2.08 6.63 11.16
CA GLY A 51 -3.08 6.32 10.15
C GLY A 51 -3.20 7.45 9.13
N PHE A 52 -3.45 7.07 7.88
CA PHE A 52 -3.74 7.98 6.77
C PHE A 52 -4.93 7.43 5.99
N SER A 53 -5.90 8.30 5.73
CA SER A 53 -7.15 8.01 5.04
C SER A 53 -7.66 9.28 4.36
N ASN A 54 -8.68 9.16 3.52
CA ASN A 54 -9.25 10.30 2.80
C ASN A 54 -9.64 11.47 3.72
N GLY A 55 -10.35 11.21 4.82
CA GLY A 55 -10.76 12.25 5.78
C GLY A 55 -9.63 12.83 6.65
N ILE A 56 -8.38 12.39 6.46
CA ILE A 56 -7.20 12.86 7.20
C ILE A 56 -6.19 13.56 6.26
N THR A 57 -6.21 13.22 4.97
CA THR A 57 -5.21 13.65 3.99
C THR A 57 -5.84 14.60 2.97
N GLU A 58 -5.02 15.45 2.38
CA GLU A 58 -5.39 16.46 1.41
C GLU A 58 -4.72 16.23 0.06
N ASN A 59 -5.22 16.88 -0.98
CA ASN A 59 -4.65 16.76 -2.32
C ASN A 59 -3.19 17.23 -2.33
N GLY A 60 -2.33 16.47 -3.00
CA GLY A 60 -0.92 16.80 -3.11
C GLY A 60 -0.69 18.01 -4.01
N HIS A 61 0.12 18.96 -3.54
CA HIS A 61 0.38 20.21 -4.25
C HIS A 61 1.78 20.29 -4.89
N HIS A 62 2.67 19.34 -4.59
CA HIS A 62 4.03 19.27 -5.13
C HIS A 62 4.09 18.74 -6.57
N LEU A 63 3.48 19.45 -7.52
CA LEU A 63 3.43 19.04 -8.93
C LEU A 63 4.81 19.11 -9.61
N GLU A 64 5.70 19.97 -9.12
CA GLU A 64 7.08 20.11 -9.57
C GLU A 64 7.87 18.80 -9.39
N VAL A 65 7.56 18.02 -8.35
CA VAL A 65 8.18 16.71 -8.10
C VAL A 65 7.71 15.69 -9.13
N ALA A 66 6.41 15.66 -9.42
CA ALA A 66 5.85 14.78 -10.46
C ALA A 66 6.42 15.13 -11.84
N GLU A 67 6.60 16.42 -12.15
CA GLU A 67 7.22 16.87 -13.40
C GLU A 67 8.69 16.45 -13.49
N MET A 68 9.47 16.62 -12.43
CA MET A 68 10.87 16.18 -12.35
C MET A 68 10.98 14.66 -12.59
N MET A 69 10.14 13.87 -11.93
CA MET A 69 10.10 12.43 -12.12
C MET A 69 9.69 12.05 -13.54
N GLY A 70 8.69 12.72 -14.13
CA GLY A 70 8.23 12.47 -15.50
C GLY A 70 9.25 12.81 -16.58
N ARG A 71 10.20 13.71 -16.30
CA ARG A 71 11.35 14.02 -17.17
C ARG A 71 12.55 13.11 -16.97
N SER A 72 12.55 12.30 -15.91
CA SER A 72 13.60 11.35 -15.63
C SER A 72 13.31 10.00 -16.32
N ASN A 73 14.34 9.17 -16.51
CA ASN A 73 14.16 7.77 -16.96
C ASN A 73 13.65 6.86 -15.82
N TRP A 74 12.88 7.41 -14.87
CA TRP A 74 12.29 6.63 -13.80
C TRP A 74 11.15 5.78 -14.36
N GLU A 75 11.14 4.51 -13.97
CA GLU A 75 10.07 3.58 -14.33
C GLU A 75 9.38 3.06 -13.08
N PHE A 76 8.06 3.01 -13.16
CA PHE A 76 7.25 2.29 -12.19
C PHE A 76 7.64 0.81 -12.18
N LYS A 77 8.02 0.31 -11.00
CA LYS A 77 8.28 -1.11 -10.78
C LYS A 77 7.23 -1.70 -9.84
N SER A 78 6.31 -2.46 -10.41
CA SER A 78 5.29 -3.20 -9.65
C SER A 78 5.97 -4.15 -8.65
N GLY A 79 5.57 -4.13 -7.38
CA GLY A 79 6.15 -4.98 -6.34
C GLY A 79 7.44 -4.47 -5.69
N TYR A 80 7.94 -3.29 -6.11
CA TYR A 80 9.15 -2.70 -5.54
C TYR A 80 8.83 -1.52 -4.62
N CYS A 81 7.76 -1.61 -3.80
CA CYS A 81 7.29 -0.48 -2.98
C CYS A 81 8.34 0.16 -2.08
N TYR A 82 9.22 -0.66 -1.51
CA TYR A 82 10.34 -0.19 -0.70
C TYR A 82 11.30 0.71 -1.48
N THR A 83 11.67 0.28 -2.68
CA THR A 83 12.60 0.98 -3.56
C THR A 83 11.95 2.21 -4.19
N ASN A 84 10.69 2.10 -4.60
CA ASN A 84 9.92 3.21 -5.14
C ASN A 84 9.76 4.33 -4.11
N ALA A 85 9.39 4.00 -2.86
CA ALA A 85 9.29 4.97 -1.79
C ALA A 85 10.63 5.60 -1.42
N GLU A 86 11.73 4.83 -1.48
CA GLU A 86 13.08 5.35 -1.23
C GLU A 86 13.50 6.36 -2.29
N ILE A 87 13.28 6.04 -3.57
CA ILE A 87 13.54 6.95 -4.70
C ILE A 87 12.71 8.23 -4.55
N LEU A 88 11.41 8.09 -4.30
CA LEU A 88 10.50 9.23 -4.15
C LEU A 88 10.91 10.13 -2.99
N CYS A 89 11.23 9.53 -1.83
CA CYS A 89 11.69 10.26 -0.65
C CYS A 89 12.98 11.03 -0.96
N ARG A 90 13.92 10.42 -1.69
CA ARG A 90 15.14 11.10 -2.12
C ARG A 90 14.84 12.28 -3.03
N VAL A 91 13.99 12.12 -4.03
CA VAL A 91 13.61 13.18 -4.98
C VAL A 91 13.01 14.39 -4.25
N PHE A 92 12.04 14.17 -3.35
CA PHE A 92 11.46 15.25 -2.55
C PHE A 92 12.55 15.98 -1.74
N ASN A 93 13.41 15.24 -1.06
CA ASN A 93 14.46 15.82 -0.22
C ASN A 93 15.54 16.57 -1.05
N GLU A 94 15.90 16.09 -2.24
CA GLU A 94 16.79 16.78 -3.18
C GLU A 94 16.20 18.11 -3.67
N MET A 95 14.87 18.21 -3.71
CA MET A 95 14.13 19.44 -4.03
C MET A 95 13.91 20.34 -2.80
N GLY A 96 14.49 20.00 -1.64
CA GLY A 96 14.36 20.78 -0.40
C GLY A 96 13.03 20.59 0.33
N ILE A 97 12.25 19.57 -0.03
CA ILE A 97 10.96 19.27 0.58
C ILE A 97 11.14 18.15 1.61
N GLY A 98 10.71 18.40 2.85
CA GLY A 98 10.90 17.47 3.97
C GLY A 98 10.05 16.20 3.86
N ALA A 99 10.54 15.22 3.10
CA ALA A 99 9.86 13.95 2.91
C ALA A 99 10.30 12.89 3.91
N LYS A 100 9.31 12.13 4.39
CA LYS A 100 9.49 11.06 5.36
C LYS A 100 9.15 9.72 4.75
N TYR A 101 10.05 8.75 4.94
CA TYR A 101 9.81 7.37 4.55
C TYR A 101 8.94 6.67 5.59
N TYR A 102 7.90 5.99 5.13
CA TYR A 102 7.00 5.22 5.98
C TYR A 102 6.91 3.77 5.52
N SER A 103 6.72 2.86 6.48
CA SER A 103 6.39 1.48 6.20
C SER A 103 5.33 0.92 7.14
N GLY A 104 4.60 -0.09 6.66
CA GLY A 104 3.52 -0.72 7.41
C GLY A 104 2.56 -1.46 6.49
N TRP A 105 1.27 -1.25 6.70
CA TRP A 105 0.19 -1.98 6.01
C TRP A 105 -0.72 -1.03 5.24
N VAL A 106 -1.11 -1.45 4.05
CA VAL A 106 -2.08 -0.76 3.20
C VAL A 106 -3.28 -1.65 2.98
N PHE A 107 -4.45 -1.07 3.22
CA PHE A 107 -5.75 -1.68 2.95
C PHE A 107 -6.25 -1.04 1.65
N THR A 108 -6.47 -1.86 0.62
CA THR A 108 -6.92 -1.41 -0.71
C THR A 108 -8.41 -1.65 -0.95
N GLY A 109 -9.13 -2.21 0.02
CA GLY A 109 -10.55 -2.57 -0.12
C GLY A 109 -10.83 -3.80 -0.99
N LEU A 110 -9.83 -4.38 -1.65
CA LEU A 110 -9.99 -5.54 -2.56
C LEU A 110 -9.57 -6.88 -1.96
N SER A 111 -8.60 -6.87 -1.05
CA SER A 111 -7.92 -8.09 -0.60
C SER A 111 -7.38 -7.93 0.81
N MET A 112 -6.69 -8.98 1.30
CA MET A 112 -5.94 -8.91 2.55
C MET A 112 -4.90 -7.77 2.48
N PRO A 113 -4.62 -7.08 3.61
CA PRO A 113 -3.76 -5.91 3.60
C PRO A 113 -2.36 -6.25 3.10
N ILE A 114 -1.77 -5.32 2.35
CA ILE A 114 -0.46 -5.47 1.73
C ILE A 114 0.57 -4.81 2.63
N HIS A 115 1.69 -5.50 2.87
CA HIS A 115 2.82 -4.87 3.53
C HIS A 115 3.56 -3.97 2.53
N HIS A 116 3.76 -2.71 2.91
CA HIS A 116 4.03 -1.64 1.95
C HIS A 116 4.95 -0.57 2.52
N ALA A 117 5.50 0.23 1.62
CA ALA A 117 6.25 1.44 1.93
C ALA A 117 5.78 2.60 1.05
N TRP A 118 5.78 3.80 1.62
CA TRP A 118 5.30 5.03 0.97
C TRP A 118 6.03 6.25 1.53
N VAL A 119 5.76 7.41 0.94
CA VAL A 119 6.32 8.70 1.38
C VAL A 119 5.22 9.55 2.01
N VAL A 120 5.58 10.29 3.05
CA VAL A 120 4.71 11.28 3.68
C VAL A 120 5.37 12.65 3.62
N VAL A 121 4.61 13.64 3.12
CA VAL A 121 5.01 15.06 3.08
C VAL A 121 3.84 15.88 3.63
N ASP A 122 4.11 16.74 4.62
CA ASP A 122 3.10 17.59 5.26
C ASP A 122 1.83 16.85 5.72
N GLY A 123 2.01 15.59 6.16
CA GLY A 123 0.92 14.73 6.61
C GLY A 123 0.14 14.00 5.50
N ASN A 124 0.48 14.22 4.23
CA ASN A 124 -0.16 13.63 3.05
C ASN A 124 0.65 12.46 2.48
N VAL A 125 -0.01 11.53 1.80
CA VAL A 125 0.58 10.27 1.31
C VAL A 125 0.98 10.40 -0.16
N TYR A 126 2.22 10.07 -0.48
CA TYR A 126 2.74 9.96 -1.82
C TYR A 126 3.22 8.53 -2.06
N ASP A 127 2.54 7.81 -2.94
CA ASP A 127 2.76 6.38 -3.17
C ASP A 127 2.68 6.03 -4.65
N ILE A 128 3.86 5.97 -5.26
CA ILE A 128 4.06 5.58 -6.66
C ILE A 128 4.15 4.05 -6.85
N SER A 129 3.62 3.27 -5.91
CA SER A 129 3.58 1.81 -5.98
C SER A 129 2.16 1.25 -6.10
N ILE A 130 1.14 2.11 -5.99
CA ILE A 130 -0.26 1.74 -6.17
C ILE A 130 -0.84 2.57 -7.31
N HIS A 131 -0.99 1.93 -8.47
CA HIS A 131 -1.52 2.58 -9.65
C HIS A 131 -3.06 2.68 -9.54
N MET A 132 -3.60 3.89 -9.54
CA MET A 132 -4.99 4.18 -9.22
C MET A 132 -5.96 3.74 -10.32
N THR A 133 -5.63 3.96 -11.60
CA THR A 133 -6.48 3.50 -12.71
C THR A 133 -6.68 1.99 -12.66
N SER A 134 -5.60 1.23 -12.41
CA SER A 134 -5.69 -0.22 -12.23
C SER A 134 -6.50 -0.60 -11.00
N GLN A 135 -6.37 0.12 -9.88
CA GLN A 135 -7.16 -0.19 -8.69
C GLN A 135 -8.66 0.02 -8.92
N TYR A 136 -9.05 1.14 -9.52
CA TYR A 136 -10.47 1.38 -9.83
C TYR A 136 -11.03 0.32 -10.79
N LEU A 137 -10.26 -0.07 -11.81
CA LEU A 137 -10.67 -1.15 -12.72
C LEU A 137 -10.80 -2.49 -12.00
N MET A 138 -9.86 -2.83 -11.10
CA MET A 138 -9.94 -4.05 -10.30
C MET A 138 -11.16 -4.02 -9.35
N MET A 139 -11.52 -2.87 -8.79
CA MET A 139 -12.75 -2.73 -8.01
C MET A 139 -14.01 -2.92 -8.85
N GLU A 140 -14.05 -2.33 -10.05
CA GLU A 140 -15.16 -2.54 -10.98
C GLU A 140 -15.32 -4.02 -11.35
N GLN A 141 -14.21 -4.67 -11.70
CA GLN A 141 -14.17 -6.10 -12.01
C GLN A 141 -14.64 -6.96 -10.83
N ALA A 142 -14.16 -6.66 -9.61
CA ALA A 142 -14.56 -7.37 -8.41
C ALA A 142 -16.07 -7.22 -8.13
N ASN A 143 -16.61 -6.01 -8.31
CA ASN A 143 -18.04 -5.74 -8.16
C ASN A 143 -18.90 -6.47 -9.19
N GLN A 144 -18.33 -6.76 -10.36
CA GLN A 144 -18.97 -7.59 -11.40
C GLN A 144 -18.78 -9.10 -11.17
N GLY A 145 -18.12 -9.50 -10.08
CA GLY A 145 -17.81 -10.90 -9.78
C GLY A 145 -16.74 -11.52 -10.68
N ILE A 146 -15.96 -10.69 -11.38
CA ILE A 146 -14.86 -11.15 -12.23
C ILE A 146 -13.69 -11.59 -11.36
N ASP A 147 -13.12 -12.77 -11.66
CA ASP A 147 -11.88 -13.20 -11.05
C ASP A 147 -10.73 -12.30 -11.51
N LEU A 148 -10.20 -11.49 -10.59
CA LEU A 148 -9.08 -10.57 -10.82
C LEU A 148 -7.77 -11.28 -11.23
N ARG A 149 -7.72 -12.61 -11.13
CA ARG A 149 -6.58 -13.45 -11.57
C ARG A 149 -6.77 -14.02 -12.97
N SER A 150 -7.93 -13.82 -13.59
CA SER A 150 -8.18 -14.24 -14.98
C SER A 150 -7.25 -13.48 -15.93
N LYS A 151 -6.85 -14.14 -17.03
CA LYS A 151 -5.96 -13.55 -18.03
C LYS A 151 -6.55 -12.27 -18.62
N GLU A 152 -7.85 -12.28 -18.88
CA GLU A 152 -8.61 -11.16 -19.42
C GLU A 152 -8.62 -9.97 -18.45
N ALA A 153 -8.86 -10.21 -17.16
CA ALA A 153 -8.87 -9.15 -16.16
C ALA A 153 -7.48 -8.50 -16.02
N VAL A 154 -6.44 -9.32 -15.90
CA VAL A 154 -5.06 -8.86 -15.76
C VAL A 154 -4.60 -8.11 -16.99
N ARG A 155 -4.92 -8.59 -18.20
CA ARG A 155 -4.60 -7.91 -19.45
C ARG A 155 -5.27 -6.54 -19.53
N ALA A 156 -6.56 -6.44 -19.20
CA ALA A 156 -7.27 -5.17 -19.20
C ALA A 156 -6.62 -4.17 -18.22
N VAL A 157 -6.17 -4.65 -17.06
CA VAL A 157 -5.43 -3.83 -16.10
C VAL A 157 -4.08 -3.38 -16.67
N LYS A 158 -3.29 -4.28 -17.26
CA LYS A 158 -2.01 -3.93 -17.90
C LYS A 158 -2.17 -2.86 -18.97
N GLU A 159 -3.16 -3.03 -19.84
CA GLU A 159 -3.51 -2.06 -20.89
C GLU A 159 -3.95 -0.72 -20.28
N SER A 160 -4.65 -0.71 -19.14
CA SER A 160 -5.05 0.52 -18.44
C SER A 160 -3.86 1.31 -17.86
N MET A 161 -2.77 0.64 -17.50
CA MET A 161 -1.55 1.25 -16.94
C MET A 161 -0.69 1.96 -17.99
N SER A 162 -0.88 1.64 -19.27
CA SER A 162 -0.07 2.13 -20.40
C SER A 162 -0.29 3.61 -20.79
N LYS A 163 -0.97 4.43 -19.99
CA LYS A 163 -1.49 5.72 -20.45
C LYS A 163 -0.58 6.90 -20.10
N THR A 164 -0.40 7.77 -21.09
CA THR A 164 0.40 9.00 -21.19
C THR A 164 0.10 10.12 -20.17
N LYS A 165 -0.62 9.84 -19.09
CA LYS A 165 -0.95 10.86 -18.09
C LYS A 165 0.24 11.18 -17.18
N PRO A 166 0.29 12.38 -16.61
CA PRO A 166 1.26 12.73 -15.57
C PRO A 166 1.23 11.77 -14.37
N ILE A 167 2.37 11.58 -13.71
CA ILE A 167 2.55 10.64 -12.58
C ILE A 167 1.50 10.86 -11.48
N GLN A 168 1.21 12.12 -11.13
CA GLN A 168 0.25 12.45 -10.07
C GLN A 168 -1.19 11.96 -10.36
N ASP A 169 -1.53 11.72 -11.63
CA ASP A 169 -2.87 11.24 -12.01
C ASP A 169 -2.96 9.71 -11.96
N HIS A 170 -1.82 9.03 -11.91
CA HIS A 170 -1.73 7.57 -11.90
C HIS A 170 -1.57 6.98 -10.51
N PHE A 171 -1.09 7.75 -9.55
CA PHE A 171 -0.65 7.26 -8.25
C PHE A 171 -1.33 8.04 -7.12
N VAL A 172 -1.20 7.55 -5.89
CA VAL A 172 -1.67 8.32 -4.73
C VAL A 172 -0.75 9.53 -4.57
N TRP A 173 -1.30 10.71 -4.83
CA TRP A 173 -0.59 11.99 -4.79
C TRP A 173 -1.22 12.93 -3.77
N GLY A 174 -0.79 12.77 -2.52
CA GLY A 174 -1.27 13.47 -1.33
C GLY A 174 -2.50 12.80 -0.71
N LYS A 175 -3.65 12.84 -1.40
CA LYS A 175 -4.93 12.41 -0.83
C LYS A 175 -5.12 10.91 -0.97
N VAL A 176 -5.36 10.24 0.15
CA VAL A 176 -5.68 8.81 0.16
C VAL A 176 -7.10 8.58 -0.37
N PRO A 177 -7.32 7.64 -1.30
CA PRO A 177 -8.66 7.27 -1.79
C PRO A 177 -9.59 6.76 -0.67
N ASP A 178 -10.91 6.94 -0.83
CA ASP A 178 -11.91 6.61 0.21
C ASP A 178 -11.93 5.13 0.63
N HIS A 179 -11.62 4.23 -0.32
CA HIS A 179 -11.57 2.80 -0.08
C HIS A 179 -10.23 2.33 0.51
N MET A 180 -9.28 3.25 0.73
CA MET A 180 -7.93 2.93 1.18
C MET A 180 -7.65 3.43 2.61
N PHE A 181 -6.77 2.70 3.29
CA PHE A 181 -6.19 3.14 4.56
C PHE A 181 -4.74 2.70 4.65
N TYR A 182 -3.87 3.63 5.04
CA TYR A 182 -2.47 3.36 5.32
C TYR A 182 -2.23 3.41 6.82
N VAL A 183 -1.55 2.39 7.35
CA VAL A 183 -1.15 2.37 8.76
C VAL A 183 0.30 1.96 8.89
N GLY A 184 1.11 2.85 9.44
CA GLY A 184 2.56 2.69 9.42
C GLY A 184 3.29 3.55 10.43
N ASN A 185 4.60 3.37 10.46
CA ASN A 185 5.52 4.24 11.18
C ASN A 185 6.44 4.93 10.20
N GLU A 186 6.91 6.12 10.59
CA GLU A 186 8.12 6.69 10.02
C GLU A 186 9.26 5.69 10.26
N ASP A 187 10.02 5.38 9.22
CA ASP A 187 11.07 4.38 9.25
C ASP A 187 12.22 4.82 8.33
N ALA A 188 13.34 4.10 8.37
CA ALA A 188 14.40 4.22 7.39
C ALA A 188 14.31 3.05 6.39
N PRO A 189 14.65 3.23 5.09
CA PRO A 189 14.52 2.15 4.10
C PRO A 189 15.16 0.82 4.52
N ASP A 190 16.37 0.84 5.09
CA ASP A 190 17.06 -0.35 5.57
C ASP A 190 16.39 -1.00 6.79
N SER A 191 15.92 -0.19 7.72
CA SER A 191 15.22 -0.67 8.93
C SER A 191 13.89 -1.29 8.55
N ALA A 192 13.15 -0.65 7.66
CA ALA A 192 11.88 -1.13 7.15
C ALA A 192 12.01 -2.49 6.43
N ARG A 193 13.05 -2.67 5.59
CA ARG A 193 13.35 -3.97 4.94
C ARG A 193 13.74 -5.05 5.95
N LYS A 194 14.54 -4.72 6.97
CA LYS A 194 14.88 -5.64 8.05
C LYS A 194 13.65 -6.06 8.85
N ASN A 195 12.75 -5.12 9.13
CA ASN A 195 11.49 -5.38 9.84
C ASN A 195 10.57 -6.29 9.02
N TYR A 196 10.47 -6.06 7.70
CA TYR A 196 9.77 -6.96 6.78
C TYR A 196 10.34 -8.38 6.82
N ALA A 197 11.65 -8.53 6.61
CA ALA A 197 12.31 -9.84 6.64
C ALA A 197 12.11 -10.56 7.99
N LYS A 198 12.11 -9.79 9.09
CA LYS A 198 11.82 -10.33 10.42
C LYS A 198 10.37 -10.79 10.56
N ALA A 199 9.41 -10.07 10.00
CA ALA A 199 8.00 -10.45 9.98
C ALA A 199 7.80 -11.78 9.24
N ILE A 200 8.38 -11.89 8.04
CA ILE A 200 8.39 -13.11 7.22
C ILE A 200 9.05 -14.28 7.95
N LYS A 201 10.17 -14.05 8.63
CA LYS A 201 10.83 -15.10 9.44
C LYS A 201 9.99 -15.52 10.64
N ALA A 202 9.29 -14.58 11.27
CA ALA A 202 8.49 -14.84 12.47
C ALA A 202 7.22 -15.66 12.18
N SER A 203 6.67 -15.60 10.96
CA SER A 203 5.50 -16.41 10.61
C SER A 203 5.81 -17.91 10.53
N LYS A 204 7.10 -18.32 10.46
CA LYS A 204 7.61 -19.71 10.34
C LYS A 204 7.15 -20.47 9.09
N ASP A 205 5.90 -20.30 8.71
CA ASP A 205 5.26 -20.78 7.49
C ASP A 205 4.42 -19.62 6.92
N VAL A 206 4.99 -18.89 5.97
CA VAL A 206 4.31 -17.76 5.30
C VAL A 206 3.07 -18.19 4.51
N SER A 207 3.01 -19.45 4.08
CA SER A 207 1.85 -19.98 3.34
C SER A 207 0.55 -19.95 4.15
N ASN A 208 0.65 -19.93 5.48
CA ASN A 208 -0.50 -19.80 6.38
C ASN A 208 -0.82 -18.34 6.76
N HIS A 209 0.03 -17.37 6.41
CA HIS A 209 -0.25 -15.98 6.70
C HIS A 209 -1.23 -15.44 5.64
N PRO A 210 -2.40 -14.87 6.03
CA PRO A 210 -3.44 -14.53 5.06
C PRO A 210 -3.03 -13.56 3.93
N SER A 211 -2.19 -12.55 4.22
CA SER A 211 -1.63 -11.65 3.19
C SER A 211 -0.47 -12.24 2.36
N TYR A 212 0.10 -13.36 2.76
CA TYR A 212 1.32 -13.95 2.20
C TYR A 212 1.14 -15.40 1.79
N ASN A 213 -0.11 -15.90 1.77
CA ASN A 213 -0.43 -17.30 1.49
C ASN A 213 -0.09 -17.76 0.06
N HIS A 214 0.37 -16.83 -0.77
CA HIS A 214 0.88 -17.08 -2.11
C HIS A 214 2.40 -17.25 -2.17
N MET A 215 3.11 -17.02 -1.06
CA MET A 215 4.56 -17.19 -0.99
C MET A 215 4.91 -18.61 -0.53
N ASP A 216 5.86 -19.21 -1.21
CA ASP A 216 6.43 -20.52 -0.88
C ASP A 216 7.27 -20.45 0.42
N LYS A 217 7.46 -21.61 1.04
CA LYS A 217 8.17 -21.72 2.32
C LYS A 217 9.63 -21.30 2.17
N GLY A 218 9.97 -20.15 2.76
CA GLY A 218 11.36 -19.71 2.94
C GLY A 218 11.78 -18.57 2.03
N ASP A 219 10.95 -18.19 1.05
CA ASP A 219 11.24 -17.06 0.19
C ASP A 219 10.84 -15.74 0.85
N MET A 220 11.74 -14.76 0.79
CA MET A 220 11.54 -13.43 1.36
C MET A 220 10.96 -12.43 0.36
N TYR A 221 10.99 -12.75 -0.94
CA TYR A 221 10.57 -11.87 -2.03
C TYR A 221 10.01 -12.70 -3.18
N GLU A 222 8.76 -13.14 -3.08
CA GLU A 222 8.04 -13.67 -4.22
C GLU A 222 7.05 -12.64 -4.77
N ALA A 223 7.00 -12.54 -6.09
CA ALA A 223 5.94 -11.82 -6.77
C ALA A 223 4.59 -12.47 -6.43
N SER A 224 3.61 -11.65 -6.06
CA SER A 224 2.24 -12.11 -5.88
C SER A 224 1.70 -12.74 -7.18
N PRO A 225 0.71 -13.64 -7.10
CA PRO A 225 0.11 -14.25 -8.30
C PRO A 225 -0.38 -13.20 -9.30
N TYR A 226 -0.87 -12.06 -8.78
CA TYR A 226 -1.26 -10.93 -9.60
C TYR A 226 -0.07 -10.28 -10.31
N GLN A 227 1.07 -10.09 -9.63
CA GLN A 227 2.30 -9.58 -10.24
C GLN A 227 2.85 -10.54 -11.29
N LYS A 228 2.91 -11.85 -10.99
CA LYS A 228 3.33 -12.88 -11.95
C LYS A 228 2.45 -12.82 -13.21
N ALA A 229 1.12 -12.77 -13.04
CA ALA A 229 0.19 -12.65 -14.16
C ALA A 229 0.36 -11.32 -14.94
N LEU A 230 0.63 -10.20 -14.26
CA LEU A 230 0.84 -8.90 -14.89
C LEU A 230 2.13 -8.88 -15.74
N ASP A 231 3.18 -9.54 -15.28
CA ASP A 231 4.44 -9.67 -16.01
C ASP A 231 4.27 -10.58 -17.26
N GLU A 232 3.45 -11.62 -17.16
CA GLU A 232 3.16 -12.57 -18.25
C GLU A 232 2.15 -12.07 -19.31
N ALA A 233 1.25 -11.13 -18.96
CA ALA A 233 0.18 -10.63 -19.83
C ALA A 233 0.65 -9.70 -20.96
#